data_AF-A0A7M5V3U7-F1
#
_entry.id   AF-A0A7M5V3U7-F1
#
_cell.length_a   1.000
_cell.length_b   1.000
_cell.length_c   1.000
_cell.angle_alpha   90.00
_cell.angle_beta   90.00
_cell.angle_gamma   90.00
#
_symmetry.space_group_name_H-M   'P 1'
#
loop_
_entity.id
_entity.type
_entity.pdbx_description
1 polymer ?
#
loop_
_entity_poly.entity_id
_entity_poly.type
_entity_poly.pdbx_seq_one_letter_code
_entity_poly.pdbx_strand_id
1 'polypeptide(L)'
;DKLPEARRGHKKADYVDRWPFLWQDFKKAGYTTLYSEDGPPVSNTFNYRLKGFNEPPTDRYLRNFWVAGKTFINKLNKENSKCSFQINHRYFKQFMTNFHDKL
;
A
#
# COMPACT_ATOMS: atom_id res chain seq x y z
N ASP A 1 16.98 12.52 13.73
CA ASP A 1 17.75 11.50 12.98
C ASP A 1 17.41 11.49 11.50
N LYS A 2 18.37 11.07 10.65
CA LYS A 2 18.21 10.98 9.20
C LYS A 2 17.58 9.63 8.83
N LEU A 3 16.56 9.64 7.96
CA LEU A 3 15.94 8.41 7.46
C LEU A 3 16.94 7.56 6.66
N PRO A 4 16.89 6.22 6.78
CA PRO A 4 17.66 5.31 5.93
C PRO A 4 17.41 5.58 4.43
N GLU A 5 18.47 5.54 3.63
CA GLU A 5 18.35 5.65 2.17
C GLU A 5 17.56 4.46 1.61
N ALA A 6 16.53 4.72 0.80
CA ALA A 6 15.66 3.70 0.24
C ALA A 6 15.44 3.84 -1.28
N ARG A 7 16.01 4.87 -1.91
CA ARG A 7 15.85 5.13 -3.34
C ARG A 7 16.58 4.06 -4.16
N ARG A 8 15.91 3.57 -5.21
CA ARG A 8 16.49 2.63 -6.17
C ARG A 8 17.72 3.25 -6.84
N GLY A 9 18.75 2.44 -7.08
CA GLY A 9 19.98 2.87 -7.74
C GLY A 9 20.99 3.60 -6.83
N HIS A 10 20.67 3.83 -5.55
CA HIS A 10 21.63 4.39 -4.59
C HIS A 10 22.42 3.28 -3.88
N LYS A 11 23.71 3.52 -3.62
CA LYS A 11 24.56 2.61 -2.83
C LYS A 11 23.98 2.48 -1.42
N LYS A 12 23.94 1.24 -0.90
CA LYS A 12 23.39 0.90 0.43
C LYS A 12 21.89 1.22 0.61
N ALA A 13 21.13 1.37 -0.48
CA ALA A 13 19.69 1.53 -0.38
C ALA A 13 19.01 0.27 0.17
N ASP A 14 18.12 0.48 1.13
CA ASP A 14 17.39 -0.57 1.83
C ASP A 14 15.87 -0.39 1.69
N TYR A 15 15.09 -1.35 2.18
CA TYR A 15 13.64 -1.22 2.24
C TYR A 15 13.22 -0.14 3.24
N VAL A 16 12.03 0.44 3.03
CA VAL A 16 11.52 1.53 3.90
C VAL A 16 11.01 1.01 5.25
N ASP A 17 11.08 -0.29 5.53
CA ASP A 17 10.55 -0.95 6.73
C ASP A 17 11.03 -0.29 8.05
N ARG A 18 12.24 0.27 8.05
CA ARG A 18 12.85 0.95 9.21
C ARG A 18 12.46 2.43 9.34
N TRP A 19 11.63 2.96 8.44
CA TRP A 19 11.15 4.34 8.53
C TRP A 19 10.07 4.45 9.62
N PRO A 20 9.97 5.59 10.33
CA PRO A 20 9.05 5.78 11.45
C PRO A 20 7.65 6.12 10.94
N PHE A 21 6.97 5.14 10.35
CA PHE A 21 5.63 5.34 9.82
C PHE A 21 4.57 5.30 10.91
N LEU A 22 3.60 6.22 10.83
CA LEU A 22 2.55 6.40 11.83
C LEU A 22 1.68 5.15 12.05
N TRP A 23 1.45 4.34 11.01
CA TRP A 23 0.69 3.10 11.14
C TRP A 23 1.37 2.08 12.07
N GLN A 24 2.67 2.16 12.31
CA GLN A 24 3.33 1.31 13.31
C GLN A 24 2.82 1.62 14.72
N ASP A 25 2.57 2.90 15.02
CA ASP A 25 2.07 3.32 16.32
C ASP A 25 0.58 3.01 16.48
N PHE A 26 -0.22 3.17 15.41
CA PHE A 26 -1.61 2.70 15.40
C PHE A 26 -1.69 1.19 15.63
N LYS A 27 -0.84 0.40 14.97
CA LYS A 27 -0.79 -1.05 15.19
C LYS A 27 -0.43 -1.41 16.63
N LYS A 28 0.56 -0.73 17.23
CA LYS A 28 0.93 -0.93 18.66
C LYS A 28 -0.22 -0.57 19.61
N ALA A 29 -1.00 0.46 19.28
CA ALA A 29 -2.18 0.85 20.04
C ALA A 29 -3.39 -0.10 19.86
N GLY A 30 -3.26 -1.12 19.00
CA GLY A 30 -4.29 -2.14 18.79
C GLY A 30 -5.30 -1.82 17.69
N TYR A 31 -5.02 -0.85 16.83
CA TYR A 31 -5.83 -0.58 15.63
C TYR A 31 -5.44 -1.52 14.49
N THR A 32 -6.42 -1.98 13.71
CA THR A 32 -6.22 -2.63 12.43
C THR A 32 -5.78 -1.59 11.42
N THR A 33 -4.67 -1.87 10.73
CA THR A 33 -4.05 -0.95 9.79
C THR A 33 -4.23 -1.41 8.35
N LEU A 34 -4.43 -0.45 7.45
CA LEU A 34 -4.56 -0.70 6.02
C LEU A 34 -3.75 0.32 5.23
N TYR A 35 -3.05 -0.16 4.20
CA TYR A 35 -2.41 0.67 3.20
C TYR A 35 -2.75 0.18 1.80
N SER A 36 -3.31 1.09 1.00
CA SER A 36 -3.65 0.88 -0.42
C SER A 36 -3.47 2.20 -1.16
N GLU A 37 -3.14 2.12 -2.44
CA GLU A 37 -2.88 3.28 -3.32
C GLU A 37 -3.76 3.15 -4.58
N ASP A 38 -4.08 4.28 -5.20
CA ASP A 38 -5.07 4.41 -6.28
C ASP A 38 -4.55 4.10 -7.70
N GLY A 39 -3.22 4.03 -7.92
CA GLY A 39 -2.55 3.60 -9.16
C GLY A 39 -1.57 2.39 -9.05
N PRO A 40 -1.95 1.26 -8.44
CA PRO A 40 -0.97 0.34 -7.84
C PRO A 40 -0.16 -0.59 -8.77
N PRO A 41 -0.52 -0.93 -10.02
CA PRO A 41 0.37 -1.78 -10.84
C PRO A 41 1.58 -1.04 -11.42
N VAL A 42 1.61 0.31 -11.40
CA VAL A 42 2.68 1.13 -12.02
C VAL A 42 3.23 2.22 -11.08
N SER A 43 2.41 2.87 -10.24
CA SER A 43 2.76 4.11 -9.53
C SER A 43 2.54 4.08 -8.01
N ASN A 44 2.82 2.96 -7.35
CA ASN A 44 2.75 2.91 -5.89
C ASN A 44 3.81 3.84 -5.24
N THR A 45 3.37 4.69 -4.30
CA THR A 45 4.18 5.69 -3.58
C THR A 45 5.54 5.19 -3.13
N PHE A 46 5.60 3.97 -2.56
CA PHE A 46 6.84 3.43 -2.00
C PHE A 46 7.57 2.48 -2.95
N ASN A 47 7.02 2.12 -4.11
CA ASN A 47 7.66 1.15 -5.00
C ASN A 47 8.08 1.74 -6.34
N TYR A 48 7.68 2.98 -6.66
CA TYR A 48 8.08 3.63 -7.90
C TYR A 48 9.58 4.00 -7.89
N ARG A 49 10.00 4.88 -6.97
CA ARG A 49 11.41 5.31 -6.84
C ARG A 49 12.15 4.69 -5.65
N LEU A 50 11.43 4.08 -4.72
CA LEU A 50 12.03 3.42 -3.55
C LEU A 50 12.01 1.89 -3.72
N LYS A 51 12.80 1.19 -2.91
CA LYS A 51 12.75 -0.29 -2.86
C LYS A 51 11.39 -0.79 -2.36
N GLY A 52 10.66 0.05 -1.63
CA GLY A 52 9.38 -0.28 -1.04
C GLY A 52 9.57 -1.06 0.25
N PHE A 53 8.59 -1.88 0.56
CA PHE A 53 8.60 -2.68 1.77
C PHE A 53 9.09 -4.10 1.51
N ASN A 54 9.87 -4.65 2.44
CA ASN A 54 10.21 -6.08 2.40
C ASN A 54 9.08 -6.90 3.04
N GLU A 55 8.64 -6.47 4.23
CA GLU A 55 7.49 -7.05 4.94
C GLU A 55 6.21 -6.23 4.75
N PRO A 56 5.01 -6.84 4.81
CA PRO A 56 3.76 -6.09 4.78
C PRO A 56 3.72 -5.01 5.89
N PRO A 57 3.63 -3.71 5.56
CA PRO A 57 3.72 -2.63 6.54
C PRO A 57 2.47 -2.48 7.42
N THR A 58 1.36 -3.06 6.98
CA THR A 58 0.02 -2.95 7.59
C THR A 58 -0.68 -4.30 7.59
N ASP A 59 -1.70 -4.47 8.43
CA ASP A 59 -2.48 -5.72 8.54
C ASP A 59 -3.21 -6.07 7.24
N ARG A 60 -3.55 -5.05 6.45
CA ARG A 60 -4.06 -5.17 5.09
C ARG A 60 -3.18 -4.37 4.14
N TYR A 61 -2.30 -5.07 3.42
CA TYR A 61 -1.42 -4.48 2.42
C TYR A 61 -1.85 -4.88 1.01
N LEU A 62 -2.57 -3.99 0.32
CA LEU A 62 -3.24 -4.34 -0.94
C LEU A 62 -2.30 -4.46 -2.15
N ARG A 63 -1.02 -4.09 -2.02
CA ARG A 63 -0.08 -4.16 -3.14
C ARG A 63 -0.04 -5.54 -3.79
N ASN A 64 0.01 -6.61 -3.00
CA ASN A 64 0.10 -7.98 -3.53
C ASN A 64 -1.13 -8.33 -4.37
N PHE A 65 -2.31 -7.93 -3.91
CA PHE A 65 -3.55 -8.05 -4.69
C PHE A 65 -3.46 -7.31 -6.02
N TRP A 66 -3.01 -6.05 -6.01
CA TRP A 66 -2.88 -5.23 -7.21
C TRP A 66 -1.84 -5.77 -8.21
N VAL A 67 -0.72 -6.31 -7.70
CA VAL A 67 0.33 -6.94 -8.52
C VAL A 67 -0.19 -8.21 -9.17
N ALA A 68 -0.85 -9.09 -8.41
CA ALA A 68 -1.44 -10.32 -8.93
C ALA A 68 -2.56 -10.04 -9.94
N GLY A 69 -3.38 -9.02 -9.69
CA GLY A 69 -4.49 -8.61 -10.55
C GLY A 69 -4.10 -7.72 -11.73
N LYS A 70 -2.82 -7.36 -11.91
CA LYS A 70 -2.38 -6.33 -12.86
C LYS A 70 -2.93 -6.51 -14.27
N THR A 71 -2.87 -7.72 -14.84
CA THR A 71 -3.35 -7.99 -16.20
C THR A 71 -4.86 -7.79 -16.32
N PHE A 72 -5.62 -8.33 -15.36
CA PHE A 72 -7.07 -8.19 -15.30
C PHE A 72 -7.50 -6.73 -15.13
N ILE A 73 -6.84 -6.03 -14.22
CA ILE A 73 -7.13 -4.63 -13.90
C ILE A 73 -6.78 -3.70 -15.05
N ASN A 74 -5.67 -3.95 -15.75
CA ASN A 74 -5.30 -3.20 -16.95
C ASN A 74 -6.33 -3.38 -18.07
N LYS A 75 -6.88 -4.59 -18.23
CA LYS A 75 -7.96 -4.85 -19.19
C LYS A 75 -9.21 -4.07 -18.80
N LEU A 76 -9.64 -4.18 -17.54
CA LEU A 76 -10.80 -3.46 -17.01
C LEU A 76 -10.66 -1.94 -17.14
N ASN A 77 -9.49 -1.37 -16.86
CA ASN A 77 -9.26 0.07 -16.96
C ASN A 77 -9.28 0.58 -18.41
N LYS A 78 -8.86 -0.24 -19.38
CA LYS A 78 -8.95 0.10 -20.82
C LYS A 78 -10.41 0.11 -21.30
N GLU A 79 -11.22 -0.81 -20.79
CA GLU A 79 -12.64 -0.93 -21.14
C GLU A 79 -13.50 0.07 -20.36
N ASN A 80 -13.11 0.43 -19.14
CA ASN A 80 -13.78 1.36 -18.25
C ASN A 80 -12.75 2.12 -17.38
N SER A 81 -12.47 3.37 -17.74
CA SER A 81 -11.41 4.22 -17.16
C SER A 81 -11.48 4.51 -15.64
N LYS A 82 -12.46 3.94 -14.92
CA LYS A 82 -12.73 4.20 -13.50
C LYS A 82 -12.63 2.97 -12.59
N CYS A 83 -12.24 1.79 -13.09
CA CYS A 83 -12.43 0.53 -12.35
C CYS A 83 -11.53 0.38 -11.11
N SER A 84 -10.24 0.69 -11.19
CA SER A 84 -9.29 0.48 -10.08
C SER A 84 -9.64 1.32 -8.85
N PHE A 85 -9.97 2.59 -9.05
CA PHE A 85 -10.41 3.49 -7.98
C PHE A 85 -11.69 2.98 -7.30
N GLN A 86 -12.67 2.51 -8.07
CA GLN A 86 -13.92 1.98 -7.50
C GLN A 86 -13.71 0.70 -6.68
N ILE A 87 -12.84 -0.20 -7.15
CA ILE A 87 -12.46 -1.40 -6.39
C ILE A 87 -11.80 -0.99 -5.08
N ASN A 88 -10.83 -0.08 -5.14
CA ASN A 88 -10.13 0.40 -3.95
C ASN A 88 -11.09 1.07 -2.96
N HIS A 89 -11.93 1.99 -3.44
CA HIS A 89 -12.94 2.69 -2.64
C HIS A 89 -13.94 1.73 -1.99
N ARG A 90 -14.42 0.72 -2.73
CA ARG A 90 -15.32 -0.30 -2.19
C ARG A 90 -14.64 -1.11 -1.09
N TYR A 91 -13.38 -1.48 -1.28
CA TYR A 91 -12.60 -2.18 -0.27
C TYR A 91 -12.37 -1.32 0.98
N PHE A 92 -11.99 -0.05 0.80
CA PHE A 92 -11.87 0.90 1.91
C PHE A 92 -13.18 1.04 2.69
N LYS A 93 -14.32 1.18 2.00
CA LYS A 93 -15.63 1.23 2.67
C LYS A 93 -15.90 -0.03 3.49
N GLN A 94 -15.69 -1.22 2.89
CA GLN A 94 -15.85 -2.48 3.61
C GLN A 94 -14.89 -2.60 4.79
N PHE A 95 -13.65 -2.13 4.65
CA PHE A 95 -12.69 -2.12 5.73
C PHE A 95 -13.20 -1.25 6.91
N MET A 96 -13.62 -0.02 6.63
CA MET A 96 -14.15 0.88 7.65
C MET A 96 -15.45 0.38 8.30
N THR A 97 -16.29 -0.36 7.56
CA THR A 97 -17.56 -0.91 8.09
C THR A 97 -17.40 -2.24 8.81
N ASN A 98 -16.39 -3.05 8.49
CA ASN A 98 -16.25 -4.39 9.06
C ASN A 98 -15.18 -4.46 10.16
N PHE A 99 -14.24 -3.52 10.18
CA PHE A 99 -13.19 -3.42 11.19
C PHE A 99 -13.49 -2.23 12.09
N HIS A 100 -14.41 -2.44 13.02
CA HIS A 100 -14.68 -1.53 14.13
C HIS A 100 -13.68 -1.81 15.25
N ASP A 101 -12.46 -1.33 15.11
CA ASP A 101 -11.53 -1.31 16.24
C ASP A 101 -11.95 -0.21 17.23
N LYS A 102 -11.48 -0.35 18.48
CA LYS A 102 -11.79 0.52 19.62
C LYS A 102 -11.91 2.00 19.21
N LEU A 103 -13.14 2.49 19.12
CA LEU A 103 -13.48 3.88 19.34
C LEU A 103 -13.75 4.07 20.84
#